data_AF-A0A7C1ZEY5-F1
#
_entry.id   AF-A0A7C1ZEY5-F1
#
_cell.length_a   1.000
_cell.length_b   1.000
_cell.length_c   1.000
_cell.angle_alpha   90.00
_cell.angle_beta   90.00
_cell.angle_gamma   90.00
#
_symmetry.space_group_name_H-M   'P 1'
#
loop_
_entity.id
_entity.type
_entity.pdbx_description
1 polymer ?
#
loop_
_entity_poly.entity_id
_entity_poly.type
_entity_poly.pdbx_seq_one_letter_code
_entity_poly.pdbx_strand_id
1 'polypeptide(L)'
;HQTVGPMAGTISPSAPVWVVENKAFGNRAFCRQVEGNQQFGDYSDQALQGLRMWRDVWAPTMRKALHTIGGLDLKPIISQALQMGDELHNRQTASSSLFANAMAVAMALTDLPNKGEMVGTLKYVTNHQMIFLGLSMAAGKAIADPACDIEYSTIVTAMCRNGVEFGIRVSGMGEEWFTAPAPVLDGLYMPGYSAKDAGLDIGDSSITETVGWGGFVLGGAPGILSLVGGTPEEALAYSREMLKITVTTHPTYRMPALDFMGTPIGIDIRRVIQTSITPIIDSAIAHRDPGYPKIGAGLLRAPLDCFKKALIAFSRKYSTN
;
A
#
# COMPACT_ATOMS: atom_id res chain seq x y z
N HIS A 1 -13.96 7.94 5.67
CA HIS A 1 -13.88 6.74 6.54
C HIS A 1 -12.47 6.42 7.06
N GLN A 2 -11.41 7.16 6.69
CA GLN A 2 -10.03 6.86 7.12
C GLN A 2 -9.58 5.43 6.75
N THR A 3 -10.09 4.91 5.65
CA THR A 3 -9.93 3.52 5.24
C THR A 3 -9.28 3.46 3.88
N VAL A 4 -8.47 2.43 3.66
CA VAL A 4 -7.90 2.04 2.38
C VAL A 4 -8.18 0.56 2.14
N GLY A 5 -8.28 0.16 0.88
CA GLY A 5 -8.53 -1.22 0.47
C GLY A 5 -7.62 -1.68 -0.67
N PRO A 6 -6.99 -2.87 -0.58
CA PRO A 6 -6.26 -3.45 -1.70
C PRO A 6 -7.23 -3.88 -2.82
N MET A 7 -6.81 -3.74 -4.08
CA MET A 7 -7.58 -4.11 -5.28
C MET A 7 -8.99 -3.48 -5.27
N ALA A 8 -10.06 -4.26 -5.48
CA ALA A 8 -11.43 -3.72 -5.43
C ALA A 8 -11.77 -3.02 -4.09
N GLY A 9 -11.02 -3.30 -3.02
CA GLY A 9 -11.07 -2.53 -1.78
C GLY A 9 -12.41 -2.56 -1.06
N THR A 10 -13.29 -3.50 -1.40
CA THR A 10 -14.63 -3.59 -0.83
C THR A 10 -14.59 -4.07 0.62
N ILE A 11 -15.25 -3.33 1.50
CA ILE A 11 -15.29 -3.58 2.95
C ILE A 11 -16.75 -3.52 3.40
N SER A 12 -17.23 -4.63 3.96
CA SER A 12 -18.56 -4.71 4.55
C SER A 12 -18.52 -4.51 6.07
N PRO A 13 -19.65 -4.19 6.73
CA PRO A 13 -19.67 -3.97 8.19
C PRO A 13 -19.17 -5.15 9.04
N SER A 14 -19.22 -6.38 8.52
CA SER A 14 -18.77 -7.59 9.22
C SER A 14 -17.33 -8.00 8.87
N ALA A 15 -16.68 -7.30 7.94
CA ALA A 15 -15.29 -7.57 7.59
C ALA A 15 -14.37 -7.11 8.74
N PRO A 16 -13.45 -7.96 9.21
CA PRO A 16 -12.41 -7.50 10.11
C PRO A 16 -11.49 -6.50 9.39
N VAL A 17 -10.98 -5.52 10.13
CA VAL A 17 -10.00 -4.57 9.63
C VAL A 17 -8.81 -4.50 10.56
N TRP A 18 -7.65 -4.23 9.99
CA TRP A 18 -6.52 -3.71 10.74
C TRP A 18 -6.86 -2.31 11.23
N VAL A 19 -6.49 -2.02 12.48
CA VAL A 19 -6.64 -0.70 13.09
C VAL A 19 -5.23 -0.21 13.40
N VAL A 20 -4.80 0.86 12.72
CA VAL A 20 -3.51 1.48 12.96
C VAL A 20 -3.72 2.85 13.60
N GLU A 21 -3.12 3.04 14.77
CA GLU A 21 -3.15 4.31 15.48
C GLU A 21 -1.81 5.03 15.30
N ASN A 22 -1.87 6.29 14.85
CA ASN A 22 -0.71 7.16 14.83
C ASN A 22 -0.62 7.87 16.19
N LYS A 23 0.18 7.31 17.10
CA LYS A 23 0.37 7.83 18.47
C LYS A 23 0.83 9.29 18.52
N ALA A 24 1.49 9.81 17.49
CA ALA A 24 2.00 11.18 17.47
C ALA A 24 0.89 12.23 17.25
N PHE A 25 -0.15 11.88 16.48
CA PHE A 25 -1.24 12.79 16.12
C PHE A 25 -2.62 12.34 16.62
N GLY A 26 -2.72 11.14 17.19
CA GLY A 26 -3.95 10.58 17.77
C GLY A 26 -4.98 10.09 16.74
N ASN A 27 -4.70 10.17 15.44
CA ASN A 27 -5.59 9.68 14.39
C ASN A 27 -5.45 8.17 14.19
N ARG A 28 -6.46 7.57 13.55
CA ARG A 28 -6.50 6.16 13.18
C ARG A 28 -6.76 6.01 11.69
N ALA A 29 -6.27 4.90 11.14
CA ALA A 29 -6.63 4.44 9.81
C ALA A 29 -6.87 2.93 9.80
N PHE A 30 -7.59 2.50 8.77
CA PHE A 30 -8.11 1.15 8.66
C PHE A 30 -7.79 0.53 7.31
N CYS A 31 -7.61 -0.78 7.28
CA CYS A 31 -7.52 -1.53 6.03
C CYS A 31 -8.08 -2.94 6.24
N ARG A 32 -8.79 -3.48 5.25
CA ARG A 32 -9.19 -4.90 5.27
C ARG A 32 -7.98 -5.81 5.20
N GLN A 33 -8.18 -7.07 5.54
CA GLN A 33 -7.23 -8.13 5.22
C GLN A 33 -6.95 -8.20 3.71
N VAL A 34 -5.78 -8.71 3.38
CA VAL A 34 -5.40 -9.04 2.00
C VAL A 34 -5.72 -10.51 1.79
N GLU A 35 -6.47 -10.85 0.75
CA GLU A 35 -6.81 -12.24 0.40
C GLU A 35 -6.86 -12.42 -1.13
N GLY A 36 -6.69 -13.64 -1.62
CA GLY A 36 -6.39 -13.87 -3.04
C GLY A 36 -7.58 -13.90 -4.00
N ASN A 37 -8.83 -13.79 -3.52
CA ASN A 37 -10.02 -14.17 -4.29
C ASN A 37 -11.03 -13.02 -4.41
N GLN A 38 -11.69 -12.64 -3.30
CA GLN A 38 -12.82 -11.72 -3.35
C GLN A 38 -12.41 -10.30 -3.77
N GLN A 39 -11.20 -9.86 -3.43
CA GLN A 39 -10.66 -8.58 -3.86
C GLN A 39 -10.42 -8.49 -5.38
N PHE A 40 -10.43 -9.64 -6.08
CA PHE A 40 -10.42 -9.77 -7.54
C PHE A 40 -11.78 -10.20 -8.12
N GLY A 41 -12.84 -10.20 -7.30
CA GLY A 41 -14.20 -10.48 -7.74
C GLY A 41 -14.60 -11.95 -7.78
N ASP A 42 -13.84 -12.86 -7.15
CA ASP A 42 -14.29 -14.25 -6.95
C ASP A 42 -15.24 -14.35 -5.75
N TYR A 43 -16.47 -14.75 -6.02
CA TYR A 43 -17.54 -14.95 -5.04
C TYR A 43 -17.95 -16.42 -4.88
N SER A 44 -17.10 -17.35 -5.30
CA SER A 44 -17.30 -18.79 -5.09
C SER A 44 -17.44 -19.12 -3.59
N ASP A 45 -18.08 -20.24 -3.27
CA ASP A 45 -18.21 -20.70 -1.88
C ASP A 45 -16.85 -20.85 -1.18
N GLN A 46 -15.82 -21.23 -1.93
CA GLN A 46 -14.44 -21.32 -1.41
C GLN A 46 -13.88 -19.94 -1.06
N ALA A 47 -14.06 -18.93 -1.91
CA ALA A 47 -13.64 -17.56 -1.64
C ALA A 47 -14.36 -16.98 -0.42
N LEU A 48 -15.69 -17.16 -0.37
CA LEU A 48 -16.50 -16.70 0.75
C LEU A 48 -16.17 -17.44 2.06
N GLN A 49 -15.81 -18.73 1.98
CA GLN A 49 -15.34 -19.47 3.15
C GLN A 49 -14.04 -18.88 3.72
N GLY A 50 -13.13 -18.42 2.86
CA GLY A 50 -11.93 -17.70 3.30
C GLY A 50 -12.25 -16.43 4.10
N LEU A 51 -13.25 -15.66 3.66
CA LEU A 51 -13.72 -14.47 4.39
C LEU A 51 -14.39 -14.84 5.74
N ARG A 52 -15.15 -15.93 5.79
CA ARG A 52 -15.73 -16.45 7.05
C ARG A 52 -14.63 -16.89 8.01
N MET A 53 -13.58 -17.55 7.53
CA MET A 53 -12.42 -17.91 8.36
C MET A 53 -11.73 -16.69 8.95
N TRP A 54 -11.59 -15.60 8.18
CA TRP A 54 -11.10 -14.33 8.69
C TRP A 54 -11.99 -13.76 9.80
N ARG A 55 -13.30 -13.70 9.57
CA ARG A 55 -14.27 -13.16 10.51
C ARG A 55 -14.35 -13.97 11.81
N ASP A 56 -14.40 -15.30 11.70
CA ASP A 56 -14.80 -16.18 12.80
C ASP A 56 -13.59 -16.79 13.54
N VAL A 57 -12.43 -16.91 12.90
CA VAL A 57 -11.27 -17.63 13.47
C VAL A 57 -10.01 -16.77 13.50
N TRP A 58 -9.50 -16.36 12.33
CA TRP A 58 -8.16 -15.76 12.24
C TRP A 58 -8.10 -14.37 12.87
N ALA A 59 -9.02 -13.46 12.52
CA ALA A 59 -9.02 -12.11 13.10
C ALA A 59 -9.34 -12.11 14.60
N PRO A 60 -10.34 -12.86 15.12
CA PRO A 60 -10.57 -12.94 16.56
C PRO A 60 -9.36 -13.47 17.35
N THR A 61 -8.68 -14.50 16.83
CA THR A 61 -7.46 -15.05 17.45
C THR A 61 -6.34 -14.00 17.49
N MET A 62 -6.06 -13.36 16.36
CA MET A 62 -5.04 -12.29 16.29
C MET A 62 -5.40 -11.08 17.14
N ARG A 63 -6.69 -10.69 17.18
CA ARG A 63 -7.19 -9.59 18.02
C ARG A 63 -6.92 -9.87 19.49
N LYS A 64 -7.24 -11.08 19.99
CA LYS A 64 -6.98 -11.45 21.38
C LYS A 64 -5.48 -11.37 21.69
N ALA A 65 -4.65 -11.94 20.82
CA ALA A 65 -3.20 -11.89 20.95
C ALA A 65 -2.65 -10.45 20.98
N LEU A 66 -3.11 -9.58 20.08
CA LEU A 66 -2.72 -8.16 20.05
C LEU A 66 -3.12 -7.42 21.33
N HIS A 67 -4.32 -7.69 21.87
CA HIS A 67 -4.74 -7.10 23.15
C HIS A 67 -3.89 -7.59 24.32
N THR A 68 -3.51 -8.87 24.35
CA THR A 68 -2.60 -9.42 25.39
C THR A 68 -1.27 -8.67 25.45
N ILE A 69 -0.70 -8.32 24.29
CA ILE A 69 0.58 -7.59 24.22
C ILE A 69 0.45 -6.07 24.23
N GLY A 70 -0.78 -5.52 24.29
CA GLY A 70 -1.03 -4.07 24.28
C GLY A 70 -0.89 -3.39 22.92
N GLY A 71 -0.88 -4.16 21.82
CA GLY A 71 -0.65 -3.70 20.46
C GLY A 71 0.75 -4.04 19.94
N LEU A 72 1.00 -3.70 18.66
CA LEU A 72 2.26 -3.97 17.98
C LEU A 72 2.76 -2.70 17.30
N ASP A 73 3.98 -2.29 17.62
CA ASP A 73 4.59 -1.13 16.97
C ASP A 73 5.02 -1.48 15.54
N LEU A 74 4.44 -0.81 14.54
CA LEU A 74 4.70 -1.09 13.13
C LEU A 74 5.98 -0.43 12.60
N LYS A 75 6.38 0.71 13.15
CA LYS A 75 7.55 1.48 12.68
C LYS A 75 8.86 0.66 12.70
N PRO A 76 9.17 -0.13 13.75
CA PRO A 76 10.33 -1.02 13.74
C PRO A 76 10.25 -2.10 12.65
N ILE A 77 9.08 -2.73 12.46
CA ILE A 77 8.88 -3.77 11.44
C ILE A 77 9.10 -3.19 10.04
N ILE A 78 8.45 -2.06 9.74
CA ILE A 78 8.56 -1.34 8.46
C ILE A 78 10.03 -0.97 8.19
N SER A 79 10.71 -0.37 9.17
CA SER A 79 12.09 0.08 9.01
C SER A 79 13.03 -1.09 8.74
N GLN A 80 12.86 -2.20 9.44
CA GLN A 80 13.66 -3.40 9.26
C GLN A 80 13.36 -4.09 7.93
N ALA A 81 12.09 -4.18 7.54
CA ALA A 81 11.67 -4.81 6.29
C ALA A 81 12.25 -4.11 5.06
N LEU A 82 12.25 -2.77 5.04
CA LEU A 82 12.91 -1.99 3.97
C LEU A 82 14.41 -2.31 3.85
N GLN A 83 15.08 -2.57 4.97
CA GLN A 83 16.50 -2.97 4.98
C GLN A 83 16.71 -4.45 4.62
N MET A 84 15.65 -5.26 4.66
CA MET A 84 15.63 -6.67 4.23
C MET A 84 15.11 -6.85 2.80
N GLY A 85 14.99 -5.74 2.05
CA GLY A 85 14.63 -5.76 0.63
C GLY A 85 13.13 -5.90 0.35
N ASP A 86 12.25 -5.61 1.31
CA ASP A 86 10.85 -5.28 1.00
C ASP A 86 10.74 -3.84 0.48
N GLU A 87 9.74 -3.58 -0.35
CA GLU A 87 9.34 -2.21 -0.71
C GLU A 87 7.99 -1.80 -0.09
N LEU A 88 7.27 -2.76 0.53
CA LEU A 88 6.02 -2.57 1.28
C LEU A 88 4.76 -2.29 0.44
N HIS A 89 4.75 -2.69 -0.83
CA HIS A 89 3.60 -2.75 -1.72
C HIS A 89 3.41 -4.16 -2.32
N ASN A 90 4.27 -4.64 -3.22
CA ASN A 90 4.17 -5.99 -3.82
C ASN A 90 5.07 -7.06 -3.19
N ARG A 91 6.18 -6.65 -2.58
CA ARG A 91 7.11 -7.48 -1.83
C ARG A 91 7.00 -7.15 -0.35
N GLN A 92 6.38 -8.06 0.37
CA GLN A 92 6.08 -7.97 1.80
C GLN A 92 6.63 -9.17 2.58
N THR A 93 7.59 -9.90 2.00
CA THR A 93 8.05 -11.17 2.56
C THR A 93 8.70 -10.95 3.92
N ALA A 94 9.59 -9.96 4.04
CA ALA A 94 10.29 -9.70 5.29
C ALA A 94 9.34 -9.19 6.38
N SER A 95 8.53 -8.19 6.05
CA SER A 95 7.54 -7.59 6.94
C SER A 95 6.46 -8.58 7.39
N SER A 96 5.96 -9.44 6.48
CA SER A 96 5.01 -10.50 6.82
C SER A 96 5.63 -11.54 7.74
N SER A 97 6.90 -11.92 7.53
CA SER A 97 7.60 -12.82 8.45
C SER A 97 7.88 -12.19 9.82
N LEU A 98 8.29 -10.92 9.88
CA LEU A 98 8.51 -10.19 11.13
C LEU A 98 7.20 -10.05 11.92
N PHE A 99 6.09 -9.74 11.23
CA PHE A 99 4.77 -9.74 11.82
C PHE A 99 4.36 -11.13 12.32
N ALA A 100 4.58 -12.19 11.53
CA ALA A 100 4.29 -13.55 11.94
C ALA A 100 5.04 -13.97 13.20
N ASN A 101 6.32 -13.60 13.31
CA ASN A 101 7.13 -13.85 14.50
C ASN A 101 6.56 -13.14 15.74
N ALA A 102 6.20 -11.86 15.61
CA ALA A 102 5.58 -11.11 16.71
C ALA A 102 4.23 -11.72 17.13
N MET A 103 3.40 -12.11 16.16
CA MET A 103 2.10 -12.74 16.42
C MET A 103 2.22 -14.13 17.03
N ALA A 104 3.22 -14.92 16.64
CA ALA A 104 3.46 -16.24 17.22
C ALA A 104 3.73 -16.15 18.73
N VAL A 105 4.58 -15.20 19.14
CA VAL A 105 4.86 -14.93 20.56
C VAL A 105 3.59 -14.44 21.26
N ALA A 106 2.88 -13.47 20.68
CA ALA A 106 1.66 -12.91 21.26
C ALA A 106 0.55 -13.97 21.47
N MET A 107 0.37 -14.87 20.51
CA MET A 107 -0.58 -15.98 20.63
C MET A 107 -0.16 -16.96 21.72
N ALA A 108 1.14 -17.26 21.85
CA ALA A 108 1.66 -18.18 22.88
C ALA A 108 1.50 -17.64 24.31
N LEU A 109 1.52 -16.30 24.47
CA LEU A 109 1.27 -15.63 25.76
C LEU A 109 -0.21 -15.56 26.14
N THR A 110 -1.11 -15.85 25.20
CA THR A 110 -2.54 -15.73 25.42
C THR A 110 -3.12 -17.07 25.86
N ASP A 111 -4.01 -17.05 26.86
CA ASP A 111 -4.81 -18.22 27.23
C ASP A 111 -5.94 -18.43 26.20
N LEU A 112 -5.58 -19.00 25.04
CA LEU A 112 -6.53 -19.31 23.97
C LEU A 112 -7.25 -20.62 24.30
N PRO A 113 -8.60 -20.63 24.38
CA PRO A 113 -9.35 -21.81 24.82
C PRO A 113 -9.25 -22.98 23.82
N ASN A 114 -8.96 -22.70 22.55
CA ASN A 114 -8.88 -23.69 21.49
C ASN A 114 -7.48 -23.72 20.84
N LYS A 115 -6.67 -24.71 21.24
CA LYS A 115 -5.34 -24.94 20.67
C LYS A 115 -5.37 -25.20 19.15
N GLY A 116 -6.45 -25.79 18.63
CA GLY A 116 -6.63 -26.04 17.20
C GLY A 116 -6.75 -24.75 16.39
N GLU A 117 -7.54 -23.80 16.86
CA GLU A 117 -7.69 -22.47 16.24
C GLU A 117 -6.41 -21.65 16.28
N MET A 118 -5.68 -21.70 17.40
CA MET A 118 -4.36 -21.07 17.51
C MET A 118 -3.39 -21.61 16.47
N VAL A 119 -3.25 -22.94 16.39
CA VAL A 119 -2.35 -23.59 15.42
C VAL A 119 -2.80 -23.29 13.97
N GLY A 120 -4.11 -23.30 13.70
CA GLY A 120 -4.66 -22.94 12.40
C GLY A 120 -4.37 -21.50 12.00
N THR A 121 -4.51 -20.56 12.93
CA THR A 121 -4.18 -19.15 12.70
C THR A 121 -2.68 -18.94 12.52
N LEU A 122 -1.85 -19.60 13.33
CA LEU A 122 -0.40 -19.53 13.18
C LEU A 122 0.03 -20.05 11.80
N LYS A 123 -0.48 -21.21 11.37
CA LYS A 123 -0.23 -21.75 10.02
C LYS A 123 -0.63 -20.78 8.92
N TYR A 124 -1.75 -20.08 9.08
CA TYR A 124 -2.18 -19.07 8.11
C TYR A 124 -1.18 -17.90 8.06
N VAL A 125 -0.90 -17.27 9.20
CA VAL A 125 -0.04 -16.09 9.28
C VAL A 125 1.40 -16.39 8.80
N THR A 126 1.96 -17.56 9.16
CA THR A 126 3.33 -17.92 8.76
C THR A 126 3.47 -18.26 7.27
N ASN A 127 2.39 -18.65 6.59
CA ASN A 127 2.40 -18.96 5.16
C ASN A 127 1.87 -17.82 4.28
N HIS A 128 1.42 -16.71 4.87
CA HIS A 128 0.83 -15.61 4.13
C HIS A 128 1.86 -14.50 3.83
N GLN A 129 2.51 -14.59 2.67
CA GLN A 129 3.60 -13.69 2.26
C GLN A 129 3.20 -12.21 2.07
N MET A 130 1.90 -11.92 1.98
CA MET A 130 1.36 -10.57 1.74
C MET A 130 0.49 -10.04 2.90
N ILE A 131 0.54 -10.65 4.09
CA ILE A 131 -0.42 -10.31 5.17
C ILE A 131 -0.18 -8.88 5.66
N PHE A 132 1.08 -8.45 5.58
CA PHE A 132 1.50 -7.13 6.01
C PHE A 132 1.05 -6.00 5.08
N LEU A 133 0.61 -6.27 3.84
CA LEU A 133 0.17 -5.20 2.93
C LEU A 133 -1.03 -4.41 3.50
N GLY A 134 -1.98 -5.07 4.16
CA GLY A 134 -3.07 -4.35 4.82
C GLY A 134 -2.57 -3.41 5.92
N LEU A 135 -1.56 -3.85 6.69
CA LEU A 135 -0.93 -3.06 7.74
C LEU A 135 -0.08 -1.92 7.17
N SER A 136 0.68 -2.13 6.09
CA SER A 136 1.45 -1.08 5.43
C SER A 136 0.53 -0.02 4.84
N MET A 137 -0.56 -0.42 4.19
CA MET A 137 -1.55 0.52 3.66
C MET A 137 -2.21 1.35 4.77
N ALA A 138 -2.68 0.71 5.85
CA ALA A 138 -3.26 1.42 6.99
C ALA A 138 -2.23 2.35 7.67
N ALA A 139 -0.98 1.91 7.81
CA ALA A 139 0.10 2.75 8.33
C ALA A 139 0.39 3.95 7.42
N GLY A 140 0.46 3.75 6.11
CA GLY A 140 0.62 4.82 5.13
C GLY A 140 -0.51 5.83 5.22
N LYS A 141 -1.76 5.36 5.31
CA LYS A 141 -2.92 6.24 5.50
C LYS A 141 -2.84 7.02 6.82
N ALA A 142 -2.49 6.36 7.92
CA ALA A 142 -2.35 7.00 9.24
C ALA A 142 -1.21 8.04 9.28
N ILE A 143 -0.16 7.85 8.47
CA ILE A 143 0.94 8.81 8.28
C ILE A 143 0.50 9.99 7.42
N ALA A 144 -0.26 9.76 6.35
CA ALA A 144 -0.64 10.79 5.39
C ALA A 144 -1.78 11.69 5.91
N ASP A 145 -2.72 11.15 6.69
CA ASP A 145 -3.91 11.89 7.13
C ASP A 145 -3.63 13.17 7.92
N PRO A 146 -2.68 13.21 8.88
CA PRO A 146 -2.32 14.45 9.57
C PRO A 146 -1.68 15.52 8.67
N ALA A 147 -1.26 15.16 7.46
CA ALA A 147 -0.74 16.09 6.48
C ALA A 147 -1.85 16.67 5.57
N CYS A 148 -3.12 16.29 5.75
CA CYS A 148 -4.25 16.93 5.08
C CYS A 148 -4.54 18.32 5.67
N ASP A 149 -5.23 19.15 4.89
CA ASP A 149 -5.77 20.45 5.32
C ASP A 149 -4.74 21.46 5.83
N ILE A 150 -3.49 21.36 5.37
CA ILE A 150 -2.46 22.37 5.64
C ILE A 150 -2.56 23.44 4.55
N GLU A 151 -2.90 24.66 4.95
CA GLU A 151 -3.01 25.80 4.04
C GLU A 151 -1.73 26.01 3.24
N TYR A 152 -1.87 26.37 1.95
CA TYR A 152 -0.77 26.54 1.00
C TYR A 152 0.12 25.30 0.73
N SER A 153 -0.19 24.14 1.31
CA SER A 153 0.57 22.92 1.06
C SER A 153 0.21 22.29 -0.28
N THR A 154 1.22 22.05 -1.11
CA THR A 154 1.10 21.42 -2.44
C THR A 154 1.39 19.91 -2.41
N ILE A 155 1.45 19.32 -1.21
CA ILE A 155 1.80 17.93 -1.00
C ILE A 155 0.60 17.02 -1.29
N VAL A 156 0.82 15.96 -2.06
CA VAL A 156 -0.15 14.88 -2.27
C VAL A 156 -0.29 14.06 -0.99
N THR A 157 -1.52 13.87 -0.52
CA THR A 157 -1.85 13.14 0.71
C THR A 157 -2.60 11.83 0.45
N ALA A 158 -3.06 11.61 -0.79
CA ALA A 158 -3.56 10.32 -1.23
C ALA A 158 -3.32 10.15 -2.72
N MET A 159 -2.94 8.95 -3.11
CA MET A 159 -3.09 8.41 -4.46
C MET A 159 -3.91 7.12 -4.36
N CYS A 160 -4.87 6.94 -5.25
CA CYS A 160 -5.64 5.70 -5.36
C CYS A 160 -6.24 5.54 -6.75
N ARG A 161 -6.84 4.39 -7.02
CA ARG A 161 -7.47 4.07 -8.29
C ARG A 161 -8.60 3.06 -8.12
N ASN A 162 -9.56 3.06 -9.03
CA ASN A 162 -10.76 2.22 -8.91
C ASN A 162 -11.00 1.28 -10.12
N GLY A 163 -9.98 1.09 -10.97
CA GLY A 163 -10.10 0.32 -12.22
C GLY A 163 -10.71 1.12 -13.39
N VAL A 164 -11.00 2.42 -13.19
CA VAL A 164 -11.50 3.33 -14.22
C VAL A 164 -10.77 4.68 -14.17
N GLU A 165 -10.65 5.25 -12.98
CA GLU A 165 -9.96 6.50 -12.71
C GLU A 165 -8.83 6.31 -11.70
N PHE A 166 -7.77 7.11 -11.88
CA PHE A 166 -6.74 7.39 -10.91
C PHE A 166 -7.04 8.73 -10.25
N GLY A 167 -7.02 8.80 -8.92
CA GLY A 167 -7.33 9.98 -8.13
C GLY A 167 -6.19 10.40 -7.22
N ILE A 168 -6.01 11.71 -7.04
CA ILE A 168 -5.14 12.27 -6.01
C ILE A 168 -5.89 13.26 -5.11
N ARG A 169 -5.44 13.37 -3.86
CA ARG A 169 -5.76 14.47 -2.95
C ARG A 169 -4.51 15.28 -2.63
N VAL A 170 -4.69 16.59 -2.47
CA VAL A 170 -3.61 17.54 -2.15
C VAL A 170 -3.96 18.26 -0.85
N SER A 171 -2.98 18.34 0.05
CA SER A 171 -3.11 18.86 1.41
C SER A 171 -3.87 20.20 1.48
N GLY A 172 -3.43 21.21 0.72
CA GLY A 172 -4.05 22.54 0.72
C GLY A 172 -5.39 22.63 -0.03
N MET A 173 -5.92 21.53 -0.57
CA MET A 173 -7.13 21.52 -1.40
C MET A 173 -8.36 20.89 -0.71
N GLY A 174 -8.25 20.52 0.57
CA GLY A 174 -9.38 19.96 1.31
C GLY A 174 -9.76 18.56 0.82
N GLU A 175 -11.07 18.31 0.71
CA GLU A 175 -11.66 17.02 0.30
C GLU A 175 -11.76 16.83 -1.23
N GLU A 176 -11.30 17.78 -2.03
CA GLU A 176 -11.39 17.70 -3.49
C GLU A 176 -10.49 16.59 -4.06
N TRP A 177 -11.05 15.81 -5.00
CA TRP A 177 -10.34 14.79 -5.76
C TRP A 177 -10.01 15.29 -7.16
N PHE A 178 -8.76 15.09 -7.58
CA PHE A 178 -8.33 15.35 -8.95
C PHE A 178 -8.12 14.02 -9.65
N THR A 179 -8.95 13.74 -10.66
CA THR A 179 -8.96 12.44 -11.35
C THR A 179 -8.44 12.50 -12.78
N ALA A 180 -7.95 11.37 -13.26
CA ALA A 180 -7.61 11.09 -14.65
C ALA A 180 -7.93 9.61 -14.95
N PRO A 181 -8.01 9.17 -16.21
CA PRO A 181 -8.20 7.76 -16.53
C PRO A 181 -7.12 6.88 -15.87
N ALA A 182 -7.51 5.74 -15.29
CA ALA A 182 -6.59 4.78 -14.72
C ALA A 182 -5.66 4.21 -15.81
N PRO A 183 -4.35 4.11 -15.57
CA PRO A 183 -3.43 3.59 -16.56
C PRO A 183 -3.51 2.06 -16.67
N VAL A 184 -3.00 1.54 -17.78
CA VAL A 184 -2.65 0.12 -17.92
C VAL A 184 -1.24 -0.08 -17.33
N LEU A 185 -1.04 -1.19 -16.65
CA LEU A 185 0.26 -1.58 -16.10
C LEU A 185 1.16 -2.16 -17.20
N ASP A 186 2.42 -1.77 -17.22
CA ASP A 186 3.45 -2.44 -18.02
C ASP A 186 4.22 -3.42 -17.14
N GLY A 187 4.27 -4.70 -17.52
CA GLY A 187 4.79 -5.72 -16.62
C GLY A 187 4.78 -7.14 -17.15
N LEU A 188 5.11 -8.05 -16.24
CA LEU A 188 5.21 -9.48 -16.51
C LEU A 188 3.90 -10.19 -16.21
N TYR A 189 3.51 -11.08 -17.11
CA TYR A 189 2.29 -11.88 -17.01
C TYR A 189 2.60 -13.30 -16.55
N MET A 190 1.69 -13.87 -15.76
CA MET A 190 1.73 -15.28 -15.40
C MET A 190 1.47 -16.16 -16.64
N PRO A 191 1.96 -17.41 -16.66
CA PRO A 191 1.74 -18.32 -17.79
C PRO A 191 0.27 -18.43 -18.16
N GLY A 192 -0.03 -18.22 -19.45
CA GLY A 192 -1.40 -18.27 -19.99
C GLY A 192 -2.12 -16.92 -20.07
N TYR A 193 -1.58 -15.85 -19.50
CA TYR A 193 -2.14 -14.49 -19.58
C TYR A 193 -1.28 -13.54 -20.41
N SER A 194 -1.89 -12.44 -20.84
CA SER A 194 -1.26 -11.39 -21.63
C SER A 194 -1.86 -10.02 -21.33
N ALA A 195 -1.31 -8.98 -21.95
CA ALA A 195 -1.84 -7.62 -21.87
C ALA A 195 -3.29 -7.48 -22.34
N LYS A 196 -3.83 -8.42 -23.13
CA LYS A 196 -5.23 -8.41 -23.57
C LYS A 196 -6.20 -8.73 -22.44
N ASP A 197 -5.72 -9.42 -21.42
CA ASP A 197 -6.50 -9.91 -20.28
C ASP A 197 -6.47 -8.92 -19.11
N ALA A 198 -5.54 -7.96 -19.13
CA ALA A 198 -5.33 -6.97 -18.09
C ALA A 198 -6.50 -5.96 -17.98
N GLY A 199 -6.93 -5.71 -16.74
CA GLY A 199 -7.73 -4.55 -16.38
C GLY A 199 -6.87 -3.28 -16.24
N LEU A 200 -7.54 -2.15 -16.02
CA LEU A 200 -6.84 -0.92 -15.60
C LEU A 200 -6.44 -1.01 -14.12
N ASP A 201 -5.49 -0.17 -13.72
CA ASP A 201 -4.98 -0.14 -12.35
C ASP A 201 -6.09 0.11 -11.31
N ILE A 202 -6.06 -0.64 -10.20
CA ILE A 202 -7.13 -0.67 -9.19
C ILE A 202 -6.59 -0.82 -7.75
N GLY A 203 -7.23 -0.10 -6.82
CA GLY A 203 -7.03 -0.15 -5.38
C GLY A 203 -6.52 1.14 -4.75
N ASP A 204 -6.45 1.13 -3.42
CA ASP A 204 -5.90 2.23 -2.63
C ASP A 204 -4.44 2.01 -2.24
N SER A 205 -3.84 0.90 -2.69
CA SER A 205 -2.49 0.51 -2.31
C SER A 205 -1.42 1.53 -2.70
N SER A 206 -1.67 2.44 -3.65
CA SER A 206 -0.77 3.56 -3.95
C SER A 206 -0.63 4.61 -2.84
N ILE A 207 -1.33 4.42 -1.72
CA ILE A 207 -1.02 5.09 -0.45
C ILE A 207 0.40 4.74 0.05
N THR A 208 0.97 3.58 -0.31
CA THR A 208 2.34 3.20 0.07
C THR A 208 3.35 4.11 -0.62
N GLU A 209 3.22 4.36 -1.92
CA GLU A 209 4.03 5.33 -2.66
C GLU A 209 3.80 6.77 -2.17
N THR A 210 2.57 7.09 -1.79
CA THR A 210 2.24 8.43 -1.24
C THR A 210 3.11 8.76 -0.02
N VAL A 211 3.44 7.76 0.80
CA VAL A 211 4.32 7.90 1.98
C VAL A 211 5.78 7.50 1.72
N GLY A 212 6.17 7.33 0.46
CA GLY A 212 7.54 7.08 0.07
C GLY A 212 7.99 5.62 0.19
N TRP A 213 7.08 4.67 0.14
CA TRP A 213 7.38 3.23 -0.02
C TRP A 213 7.05 2.79 -1.46
N GLY A 214 6.83 1.51 -1.72
CA GLY A 214 6.40 1.09 -3.05
C GLY A 214 7.46 1.29 -4.13
N GLY A 215 6.98 1.74 -5.28
CA GLY A 215 7.80 2.18 -6.41
C GLY A 215 8.92 3.16 -6.04
N PHE A 216 8.74 3.98 -5.00
CA PHE A 216 9.74 4.97 -4.57
C PHE A 216 11.02 4.34 -4.01
N VAL A 217 10.97 3.09 -3.56
CA VAL A 217 12.08 2.40 -2.88
C VAL A 217 12.53 1.13 -3.60
N LEU A 218 12.18 0.97 -4.89
CA LEU A 218 12.59 -0.17 -5.70
C LEU A 218 14.11 -0.41 -5.68
N GLY A 219 14.92 0.66 -5.62
CA GLY A 219 16.38 0.54 -5.51
C GLY A 219 16.86 -0.17 -4.24
N GLY A 220 16.02 -0.24 -3.19
CA GLY A 220 16.25 -1.02 -1.98
C GLY A 220 15.70 -2.45 -2.02
N ALA A 221 14.88 -2.79 -3.02
CA ALA A 221 14.13 -4.05 -3.10
C ALA A 221 14.36 -4.84 -4.40
N PRO A 222 15.62 -5.12 -4.82
CA PRO A 222 15.91 -5.71 -6.13
C PRO A 222 15.25 -7.08 -6.36
N GLY A 223 14.87 -7.79 -5.29
CA GLY A 223 14.17 -9.08 -5.38
C GLY A 223 12.77 -9.00 -6.01
N ILE A 224 12.15 -7.81 -6.09
CA ILE A 224 10.83 -7.64 -6.73
C ILE A 224 10.91 -7.62 -8.27
N LEU A 225 12.09 -7.35 -8.84
CA LEU A 225 12.26 -7.14 -10.28
C LEU A 225 11.95 -8.39 -11.12
N SER A 226 12.08 -9.59 -10.55
CA SER A 226 11.64 -10.83 -11.19
C SER A 226 10.12 -10.93 -11.36
N LEU A 227 9.37 -10.13 -10.59
CA LEU A 227 7.91 -10.08 -10.61
C LEU A 227 7.39 -8.87 -11.38
N VAL A 228 7.99 -7.68 -11.21
CA VAL A 228 7.51 -6.43 -11.84
C VAL A 228 8.27 -6.04 -13.10
N GLY A 229 9.35 -6.75 -13.43
CA GLY A 229 10.25 -6.41 -14.53
C GLY A 229 11.29 -5.34 -14.17
N GLY A 230 12.16 -5.04 -15.14
CA GLY A 230 13.25 -4.08 -15.00
C GLY A 230 14.56 -4.66 -14.47
N THR A 231 15.55 -3.78 -14.35
CA THR A 231 16.93 -4.09 -13.93
C THR A 231 17.28 -3.41 -12.61
N PRO A 232 18.27 -3.91 -11.85
CA PRO A 232 18.74 -3.24 -10.63
C PRO A 232 19.15 -1.78 -10.85
N GLU A 233 19.77 -1.47 -11.98
CA GLU A 233 20.17 -0.11 -12.35
C GLU A 233 18.95 0.79 -12.56
N GLU A 234 17.91 0.30 -13.26
CA GLU A 234 16.64 1.04 -13.42
C GLU A 234 15.94 1.25 -12.07
N ALA A 235 15.93 0.24 -11.19
CA ALA A 235 15.36 0.35 -9.86
C ALA A 235 16.03 1.44 -9.02
N LEU A 236 17.36 1.50 -9.04
CA LEU A 236 18.14 2.57 -8.41
C LEU A 236 17.83 3.93 -9.04
N ALA A 237 17.70 3.99 -10.37
CA ALA A 237 17.36 5.21 -11.08
C ALA A 237 15.97 5.73 -10.70
N TYR A 238 14.96 4.85 -10.59
CA TYR A 238 13.61 5.22 -10.17
C TYR A 238 13.59 5.83 -8.77
N SER A 239 14.23 5.18 -7.78
CA SER A 239 14.32 5.74 -6.43
C SER A 239 14.99 7.11 -6.38
N ARG A 240 16.05 7.33 -7.17
CA ARG A 240 16.71 8.65 -7.28
C ARG A 240 15.85 9.67 -8.01
N GLU A 241 15.12 9.25 -9.02
CA GLU A 241 14.22 10.12 -9.79
C GLU A 241 13.11 10.68 -8.90
N MET A 242 12.58 9.88 -7.98
CA MET A 242 11.52 10.29 -7.07
C MET A 242 11.92 11.41 -6.11
N LEU A 243 13.22 11.61 -5.85
CA LEU A 243 13.73 12.77 -5.10
C LEU A 243 13.45 14.09 -5.82
N LYS A 244 13.31 14.07 -7.14
CA LYS A 244 13.06 15.28 -7.95
C LYS A 244 11.64 15.81 -7.77
N ILE A 245 10.70 14.97 -7.34
CA ILE A 245 9.28 15.31 -7.17
C ILE A 245 8.83 15.35 -5.72
N THR A 246 9.67 14.93 -4.77
CA THR A 246 9.39 14.93 -3.33
C THR A 246 10.13 16.05 -2.63
N VAL A 247 9.61 16.54 -1.50
CA VAL A 247 10.21 17.70 -0.80
C VAL A 247 11.40 17.34 0.09
N THR A 248 11.48 16.10 0.58
CA THR A 248 12.57 15.65 1.45
C THR A 248 12.68 14.13 1.48
N THR A 249 13.58 13.61 2.32
CA THR A 249 13.74 12.18 2.60
C THR A 249 13.38 11.85 4.04
N HIS A 250 12.81 10.69 4.29
CA HIS A 250 12.42 10.26 5.63
C HIS A 250 13.65 9.90 6.50
N PRO A 251 13.76 10.37 7.75
CA PRO A 251 14.97 10.18 8.56
C PRO A 251 15.15 8.74 9.09
N THR A 252 14.06 7.97 9.20
CA THR A 252 14.07 6.62 9.77
C THR A 252 13.98 5.50 8.74
N TYR A 253 13.26 5.73 7.63
CA TYR A 253 13.05 4.71 6.61
C TYR A 253 14.17 4.92 5.60
N ARG A 254 15.09 3.96 5.51
CA ARG A 254 16.35 4.12 4.79
C ARG A 254 16.61 2.91 3.91
N MET A 255 17.27 3.15 2.78
CA MET A 255 17.63 2.13 1.79
C MET A 255 19.13 1.85 1.86
N PRO A 256 19.58 0.69 2.36
CA PRO A 256 21.01 0.37 2.45
C PRO A 256 21.74 0.45 1.11
N ALA A 257 21.09 0.03 0.02
CA ALA A 257 21.65 0.05 -1.34
C ALA A 257 21.92 1.47 -1.90
N LEU A 258 21.41 2.52 -1.26
CA LEU A 258 21.66 3.92 -1.61
C LEU A 258 22.35 4.65 -0.45
N ASP A 259 23.37 4.04 0.15
CA ASP A 259 24.15 4.60 1.26
C ASP A 259 23.27 5.04 2.46
N PHE A 260 22.23 4.25 2.75
CA PHE A 260 21.24 4.55 3.78
C PHE A 260 20.49 5.88 3.57
N MET A 261 20.35 6.33 2.33
CA MET A 261 19.46 7.43 1.97
C MET A 261 18.04 7.17 2.48
N GLY A 262 17.43 8.21 3.05
CA GLY A 262 16.04 8.16 3.48
C GLY A 262 15.08 7.99 2.30
N THR A 263 13.93 7.37 2.52
CA THR A 263 12.94 7.22 1.45
C THR A 263 12.38 8.59 1.00
N PRO A 264 12.18 8.83 -0.30
CA PRO A 264 11.66 10.12 -0.77
C PRO A 264 10.21 10.32 -0.29
N ILE A 265 9.87 11.49 0.28
CA ILE A 265 8.54 11.72 0.87
C ILE A 265 8.02 13.14 0.61
N GLY A 266 6.69 13.23 0.48
CA GLY A 266 5.96 14.48 0.25
C GLY A 266 6.03 14.88 -1.22
N ILE A 267 5.25 14.19 -2.06
CA ILE A 267 5.14 14.46 -3.49
C ILE A 267 4.54 15.87 -3.68
N ASP A 268 5.28 16.77 -4.31
CA ASP A 268 4.87 18.15 -4.56
C ASP A 268 4.32 18.29 -5.98
N ILE A 269 3.03 18.64 -6.11
CA ILE A 269 2.39 18.79 -7.42
C ILE A 269 3.10 19.81 -8.32
N ARG A 270 3.77 20.82 -7.74
CA ARG A 270 4.53 21.82 -8.51
C ARG A 270 5.77 21.17 -9.14
N ARG A 271 6.50 20.35 -8.38
CA ARG A 271 7.71 19.65 -8.86
C ARG A 271 7.37 18.60 -9.91
N VAL A 272 6.23 17.90 -9.74
CA VAL A 272 5.72 16.97 -10.76
C VAL A 272 5.47 17.70 -12.08
N ILE A 273 4.79 18.85 -12.06
CA ILE A 273 4.52 19.61 -13.28
C ILE A 273 5.81 20.24 -13.85
N GLN A 274 6.66 20.81 -13.02
CA GLN A 274 7.89 21.46 -13.45
C GLN A 274 8.88 20.49 -14.12
N THR A 275 9.00 19.28 -13.58
CA THR A 275 9.95 18.28 -14.10
C THR A 275 9.32 17.35 -15.14
N SER A 276 7.98 17.32 -15.25
CA SER A 276 7.21 16.32 -16.00
C SER A 276 7.47 14.87 -15.57
N ILE A 277 8.07 14.67 -14.39
CA ILE A 277 8.25 13.36 -13.78
C ILE A 277 7.01 13.08 -12.91
N THR A 278 6.38 11.93 -13.10
CA THR A 278 5.26 11.49 -12.26
C THR A 278 5.65 10.33 -11.34
N PRO A 279 4.95 10.14 -10.21
CA PRO A 279 5.17 9.01 -9.32
C PRO A 279 5.22 7.67 -10.06
N ILE A 280 6.27 6.90 -9.82
CA ILE A 280 6.37 5.49 -10.19
C ILE A 280 5.67 4.64 -9.13
N ILE A 281 4.86 3.69 -9.57
CA ILE A 281 4.07 2.81 -8.71
C ILE A 281 4.31 1.39 -9.20
N ASP A 282 4.64 0.48 -8.28
CA ASP A 282 4.64 -0.95 -8.58
C ASP A 282 3.29 -1.53 -8.17
N SER A 283 2.66 -2.33 -9.02
CA SER A 283 1.29 -2.80 -8.76
C SER A 283 1.08 -4.18 -9.37
N ALA A 284 0.14 -4.92 -8.80
CA ALA A 284 -0.26 -6.21 -9.32
C ALA A 284 -1.29 -6.04 -10.45
N ILE A 285 -1.17 -6.87 -11.48
CA ILE A 285 -2.07 -6.86 -12.63
C ILE A 285 -3.28 -7.74 -12.31
N ALA A 286 -4.45 -7.12 -12.24
CA ALA A 286 -5.74 -7.81 -12.14
C ALA A 286 -6.27 -8.11 -13.55
N HIS A 287 -7.00 -9.21 -13.67
CA HIS A 287 -7.76 -9.50 -14.87
C HIS A 287 -8.90 -8.50 -15.05
N ARG A 288 -9.25 -8.15 -16.28
CA ARG A 288 -10.35 -7.22 -16.59
C ARG A 288 -11.73 -7.76 -16.22
N ASP A 289 -11.89 -9.08 -16.31
CA ASP A 289 -13.11 -9.80 -15.92
C ASP A 289 -12.98 -10.31 -14.48
N PRO A 290 -14.05 -10.27 -13.66
CA PRO A 290 -14.01 -10.64 -12.25
C PRO A 290 -13.86 -12.15 -12.05
N GLY A 291 -13.31 -12.54 -10.90
CA GLY A 291 -13.21 -13.95 -10.48
C GLY A 291 -11.92 -14.65 -10.88
N TYR A 292 -11.08 -13.98 -11.68
CA TYR A 292 -9.74 -14.44 -11.98
C TYR A 292 -8.76 -14.01 -10.87
N PRO A 293 -7.70 -14.79 -10.60
CA PRO A 293 -6.68 -14.39 -9.64
C PRO A 293 -5.87 -13.20 -10.18
N LYS A 294 -4.90 -12.73 -9.38
CA LYS A 294 -3.80 -11.91 -9.90
C LYS A 294 -3.17 -12.59 -11.13
N ILE A 295 -3.01 -11.87 -12.24
CA ILE A 295 -2.49 -12.40 -13.51
C ILE A 295 -1.09 -11.91 -13.85
N GLY A 296 -0.51 -11.01 -13.06
CA GLY A 296 0.82 -10.46 -13.28
C GLY A 296 1.18 -9.38 -12.27
N ALA A 297 2.27 -8.68 -12.52
CA ALA A 297 2.65 -7.46 -11.82
C ALA A 297 3.55 -6.61 -12.72
N GLY A 298 3.62 -5.32 -12.42
CA GLY A 298 4.32 -4.38 -13.27
C GLY A 298 4.56 -3.04 -12.61
N LEU A 299 5.10 -2.14 -13.41
CA LEU A 299 5.33 -0.75 -13.07
C LEU A 299 4.37 0.13 -13.87
N LEU A 300 3.95 1.23 -13.27
CA LEU A 300 3.15 2.25 -13.93
C LEU A 300 3.54 3.64 -13.43
N ARG A 301 3.08 4.64 -14.16
CA ARG A 301 3.23 6.04 -13.78
C ARG A 301 1.87 6.65 -13.46
N ALA A 302 1.79 7.40 -12.38
CA ALA A 302 0.59 8.17 -12.08
C ALA A 302 0.30 9.15 -13.25
N PRO A 303 -0.96 9.26 -13.73
CA PRO A 303 -1.26 10.09 -14.89
C PRO A 303 -1.01 11.58 -14.61
N LEU A 304 -0.23 12.25 -15.47
CA LEU A 304 0.15 13.66 -15.27
C LEU A 304 -1.07 14.60 -15.18
N ASP A 305 -2.18 14.25 -15.82
CA ASP A 305 -3.36 15.12 -15.92
C ASP A 305 -4.06 15.37 -14.58
N CYS A 306 -4.02 14.45 -13.61
CA CYS A 306 -4.58 14.72 -12.28
C CYS A 306 -3.75 15.79 -11.55
N PHE A 307 -2.43 15.80 -11.71
CA PHE A 307 -1.54 16.82 -11.16
C PHE A 307 -1.74 18.19 -11.82
N LYS A 308 -1.97 18.24 -13.15
CA LYS A 308 -2.28 19.49 -13.87
C LYS A 308 -3.57 20.12 -13.33
N LYS A 309 -4.63 19.31 -13.22
CA LYS A 309 -5.92 19.74 -12.65
C LYS A 309 -5.75 20.28 -11.23
N ALA A 310 -5.00 19.55 -10.40
CA ALA A 310 -4.70 19.98 -9.03
C ALA A 310 -3.96 21.32 -8.97
N LEU A 311 -2.93 21.52 -9.80
CA LEU A 311 -2.15 22.77 -9.80
C LEU A 311 -2.97 23.97 -10.29
N ILE A 312 -3.81 23.78 -11.31
CA ILE A 312 -4.73 24.83 -11.79
C ILE A 312 -5.72 25.22 -10.70
N ALA A 313 -6.34 24.24 -10.02
CA ALA A 313 -7.27 24.50 -8.93
C ALA A 313 -6.58 25.18 -7.74
N PHE A 314 -5.37 24.71 -7.38
CA PHE A 314 -4.55 25.33 -6.34
C PHE A 314 -4.24 26.79 -6.64
N SER A 315 -3.82 27.11 -7.88
CA SER A 315 -3.62 28.49 -8.30
C SER A 315 -4.89 29.31 -8.15
N ARG A 316 -6.05 28.83 -8.60
CA ARG A 316 -7.31 29.58 -8.44
C ARG A 316 -7.65 29.88 -6.97
N LYS A 317 -7.41 28.92 -6.07
CA LYS A 317 -7.68 29.08 -4.64
C LYS A 317 -6.75 30.08 -3.97
N TYR A 318 -5.47 30.10 -4.34
CA TYR A 318 -4.43 30.84 -3.61
C TYR A 318 -3.82 32.02 -4.37
N SER A 319 -4.24 32.31 -5.61
CA SER A 319 -3.77 33.48 -6.38
C SER A 319 -4.59 34.75 -6.14
N THR A 320 -5.64 34.71 -5.32
CA THR A 320 -6.51 35.86 -5.03
C THR A 320 -6.16 36.62 -3.73
N ASN A 321 -4.90 36.61 -3.31
CA ASN A 321 -4.37 37.54 -2.30
C ASN A 321 -3.35 38.49 -2.93
#